data_AF-A0A5A7TLX1-F1
#
_entry.id   AF-A0A5A7TLX1-F1
#
_cell.length_a   1.000
_cell.length_b   1.000
_cell.length_c   1.000
_cell.angle_alpha   90.00
_cell.angle_beta   90.00
_cell.angle_gamma   90.00
#
_symmetry.space_group_name_H-M   'P 1'
#
loop_
_entity.id
_entity.type
_entity.pdbx_description
1 polymer ?
#
loop_
_entity_poly.entity_id
_entity_poly.type
_entity_poly.pdbx_seq_one_letter_code
_entity_poly.pdbx_strand_id
1 'polypeptide(L)'
;MTKVLYVGPDTCSMISKLLIDDEDDYEAWGLEPYGSDSSYFNCWDLIHKGIIRVADVKFALPYGENSFSHVIISDTLEYFSSRYLNSTIFELMRVSREGVIIFAGYPDYPISEFTRFKFDRQVRIMELDECVAFSSV
;
A
#
# COMPACT_ATOMS: atom_id res chain seq x y z
N MET A 1 14.78 1.09 -16.93
CA MET A 1 13.75 0.26 -16.27
C MET A 1 13.78 0.53 -14.77
N THR A 2 12.77 1.26 -14.32
CA THR A 2 12.62 1.75 -12.95
C THR A 2 11.84 0.71 -12.15
N LYS A 3 12.47 0.07 -11.16
CA LYS A 3 11.79 -0.91 -10.30
C LYS A 3 11.23 -0.20 -9.07
N VAL A 4 9.92 -0.24 -8.87
CA VAL A 4 9.27 0.43 -7.74
C VAL A 4 8.69 -0.61 -6.79
N LEU A 5 9.02 -0.49 -5.50
CA LEU A 5 8.38 -1.27 -4.45
C LEU A 5 7.29 -0.44 -3.78
N TYR A 6 6.05 -0.95 -3.77
CA TYR A 6 4.94 -0.40 -3.00
C TYR A 6 4.74 -1.23 -1.73
N VAL A 7 4.65 -0.56 -0.58
CA VAL A 7 4.48 -1.18 0.74
C VAL A 7 3.27 -0.59 1.44
N GLY A 8 2.34 -1.43 1.89
CA GLY A 8 1.21 -0.98 2.70
C GLY A 8 -0.06 -1.81 2.53
N PRO A 9 -1.14 -1.48 3.27
CA PRO A 9 -2.37 -2.29 3.34
C PRO A 9 -3.18 -2.31 2.04
N ASP A 10 -2.91 -1.38 1.12
CA ASP A 10 -3.60 -1.28 -0.17
C ASP A 10 -2.75 -1.82 -1.34
N THR A 11 -1.65 -2.53 -1.06
CA THR A 11 -0.68 -2.99 -2.08
C THR A 11 -1.32 -3.82 -3.17
N CYS A 12 -2.16 -4.80 -2.81
CA CYS A 12 -2.93 -5.60 -3.76
C CYS A 12 -3.70 -4.73 -4.78
N SER A 13 -4.35 -3.68 -4.32
CA SER A 13 -5.17 -2.80 -5.14
C SER A 13 -4.34 -1.84 -6.00
N MET A 14 -3.20 -1.39 -5.49
CA MET A 14 -2.32 -0.46 -6.21
C MET A 14 -1.56 -1.17 -7.32
N ILE A 15 -0.95 -2.33 -7.01
CA ILE A 15 -0.18 -3.10 -7.98
C ILE A 15 -1.08 -3.62 -9.11
N SER A 16 -2.30 -4.05 -8.81
CA SER A 16 -3.24 -4.49 -9.85
C SER A 16 -3.60 -3.39 -10.85
N LYS A 17 -3.62 -2.11 -10.43
CA LYS A 17 -3.82 -0.96 -11.35
C LYS A 17 -2.55 -0.65 -12.13
N LEU A 18 -1.40 -0.60 -11.45
CA LEU A 18 -0.12 -0.28 -12.08
C LEU A 18 0.30 -1.29 -13.15
N LEU A 19 -0.11 -2.56 -13.01
CA LEU A 19 0.12 -3.61 -14.00
C LEU A 19 -0.88 -3.59 -15.17
N ILE A 20 -1.99 -2.84 -15.08
CA ILE A 20 -2.94 -2.69 -16.20
C ILE A 20 -2.43 -1.64 -17.18
N ASP A 21 -1.66 -0.67 -16.69
CA ASP A 21 -1.23 0.48 -17.47
C ASP A 21 0.08 0.25 -18.27
N ASP A 22 0.66 -0.97 -18.21
CA ASP A 22 1.79 -1.50 -19.04
C ASP A 22 2.66 -0.44 -19.74
N GLU A 23 3.35 0.41 -18.97
CA GLU A 23 4.41 1.26 -19.50
C GLU A 23 5.75 0.53 -19.40
N ASP A 24 6.48 0.42 -20.52
CA ASP A 24 7.78 -0.27 -20.61
C ASP A 24 8.89 0.31 -19.71
N ASP A 25 8.65 1.48 -19.10
CA ASP A 25 9.64 2.22 -18.32
C ASP A 25 9.68 1.84 -16.83
N TYR A 26 8.60 1.26 -16.28
CA TYR A 26 8.52 0.90 -14.86
C TYR A 26 8.05 -0.53 -14.58
N GLU A 27 8.54 -1.08 -13.48
CA GLU A 27 8.20 -2.43 -13.01
C GLU A 27 7.75 -2.34 -11.55
N ALA A 28 6.48 -2.62 -11.29
CA ALA A 28 5.86 -2.48 -9.98
C ALA A 28 5.90 -3.80 -9.19
N TRP A 29 6.35 -3.71 -7.94
CA TRP A 29 6.44 -4.82 -6.99
C TRP A 29 5.72 -4.46 -5.69
N GLY A 30 5.17 -5.45 -5.00
CA GLY A 30 4.39 -5.23 -3.79
C GLY A 30 4.97 -5.89 -2.53
N LEU A 31 4.78 -5.23 -1.39
CA LEU A 31 4.84 -5.83 -0.07
C LEU A 31 3.54 -5.55 0.70
N GLU A 32 2.80 -6.60 0.98
CA GLU A 32 1.56 -6.54 1.75
C GLU A 32 1.86 -6.93 3.22
N PRO A 33 1.81 -5.99 4.19
CA PRO A 33 2.25 -6.23 5.57
C PRO A 33 1.25 -7.03 6.42
N TYR A 34 -0.02 -7.06 6.01
CA TYR A 34 -1.09 -7.78 6.70
C TYR A 34 -1.72 -8.76 5.71
N GLY A 35 -2.10 -9.95 6.15
CA GLY A 35 -2.74 -10.93 5.26
C GLY A 35 -3.93 -10.28 4.54
N SER A 36 -3.96 -10.38 3.22
CA SER A 36 -4.93 -9.67 2.37
C SER A 36 -6.37 -9.98 2.79
N ASP A 37 -7.19 -8.94 2.96
CA ASP A 37 -8.63 -9.12 2.93
C ASP A 37 -8.99 -9.75 1.57
N SER A 38 -9.62 -10.92 1.62
CA SER A 38 -9.99 -11.78 0.49
C SER A 38 -10.92 -11.14 -0.56
N SER A 39 -11.20 -9.84 -0.47
CA SER A 39 -12.09 -9.09 -1.35
C SER A 39 -11.50 -8.79 -2.73
N TYR A 40 -10.17 -8.94 -2.92
CA TYR A 40 -9.54 -8.79 -4.22
C TYR A 40 -9.14 -10.16 -4.80
N PHE A 41 -10.03 -10.74 -5.61
CA PHE A 41 -9.86 -12.05 -6.27
C PHE A 41 -8.51 -12.19 -7.02
N ASN A 42 -7.87 -11.09 -7.43
CA ASN A 42 -6.61 -11.09 -8.17
C ASN A 42 -5.34 -11.00 -7.29
N CYS A 43 -5.45 -10.71 -5.98
CA CYS A 43 -4.24 -10.52 -5.17
C CYS A 43 -3.50 -11.85 -4.94
N TRP A 44 -4.23 -12.94 -4.73
CA TRP A 44 -3.64 -14.27 -4.59
C TRP A 44 -2.81 -14.66 -5.81
N ASP A 45 -3.26 -14.34 -7.02
CA ASP A 45 -2.49 -14.61 -8.23
C ASP A 45 -1.18 -13.82 -8.29
N LEU A 46 -1.20 -12.55 -7.87
CA LEU A 46 0.00 -11.71 -7.80
C LEU A 46 0.99 -12.19 -6.73
N ILE A 47 0.46 -12.71 -5.62
CA ILE A 47 1.25 -13.35 -4.55
C ILE A 47 1.87 -14.65 -5.07
N HIS A 48 1.08 -15.51 -5.72
CA HIS A 48 1.57 -16.77 -6.29
C HIS A 48 2.61 -16.54 -7.39
N LYS A 49 2.46 -15.48 -8.19
CA LYS A 49 3.46 -15.05 -9.18
C LYS A 49 4.71 -14.43 -8.54
N GLY A 50 4.67 -14.11 -7.25
CA GLY A 50 5.77 -13.51 -6.50
C GLY A 50 5.99 -12.02 -6.74
N ILE A 51 5.08 -11.36 -7.46
CA ILE A 51 5.09 -9.90 -7.69
C ILE A 51 4.78 -9.17 -6.38
N ILE A 52 3.84 -9.71 -5.60
CA ILE A 52 3.53 -9.26 -4.25
C ILE A 52 4.10 -10.28 -3.26
N ARG A 53 4.80 -9.80 -2.23
CA ARG A 53 5.24 -10.63 -1.10
C ARG A 53 4.48 -10.22 0.16
N VAL A 54 4.19 -11.18 1.01
CA VAL A 54 3.55 -10.93 2.32
C VAL A 54 4.61 -10.97 3.40
N ALA A 55 4.85 -9.85 4.07
CA ALA A 55 5.75 -9.78 5.23
C ALA A 55 5.50 -8.52 6.07
N ASP A 56 5.56 -8.66 7.40
CA ASP A 56 5.45 -7.51 8.31
C ASP A 56 6.68 -6.59 8.18
N VAL A 57 6.43 -5.33 7.83
CA VAL A 57 7.45 -4.29 7.58
C VAL A 57 8.23 -3.88 8.84
N LYS A 58 7.85 -4.37 10.03
CA LYS A 58 8.68 -4.27 11.25
C LYS A 58 9.94 -5.13 11.19
N PHE A 59 9.97 -6.12 10.30
CA PHE A 59 11.09 -7.03 10.11
C PHE A 59 11.81 -6.76 8.79
N ALA A 60 12.95 -7.43 8.61
CA ALA A 60 13.71 -7.34 7.37
C ALA A 60 12.84 -7.73 6.17
N LEU A 61 12.85 -6.89 5.16
CA LEU A 61 12.10 -7.10 3.93
C LEU A 61 12.67 -8.31 3.19
N PRO A 62 11.81 -9.11 2.54
CA PRO A 62 12.22 -10.29 1.80
C PRO A 62 12.86 -9.92 0.44
N TYR A 63 13.73 -8.91 0.41
CA TYR A 63 14.40 -8.41 -0.79
C TYR A 63 15.89 -8.17 -0.53
N GLY A 64 16.71 -8.29 -1.58
CA GLY A 64 18.13 -7.97 -1.50
C GLY A 64 18.38 -6.47 -1.36
N GLU A 65 19.59 -6.08 -0.99
CA GLU A 65 19.96 -4.66 -0.98
C GLU A 65 19.89 -4.08 -2.40
N ASN A 66 19.51 -2.81 -2.52
CA ASN A 66 19.43 -2.09 -3.81
C ASN A 66 18.55 -2.77 -4.88
N SER A 67 17.52 -3.52 -4.47
CA SER A 67 16.62 -4.25 -5.39
C SER A 67 15.70 -3.32 -6.19
N PHE A 68 15.38 -2.15 -5.64
CA PHE A 68 14.41 -1.21 -6.21
C PHE A 68 15.03 0.15 -6.46
N SER A 69 14.60 0.86 -7.49
CA SER A 69 14.95 2.27 -7.71
C SER A 69 14.44 3.11 -6.55
N HIS A 70 13.15 3.02 -6.24
CA HIS A 70 12.47 3.80 -5.20
C HIS A 70 11.46 2.93 -4.46
N VAL A 71 11.17 3.33 -3.22
CA VAL A 71 10.19 2.65 -2.37
C VAL A 71 9.07 3.63 -2.02
N ILE A 72 7.82 3.21 -2.22
CA ILE A 72 6.63 3.93 -1.79
C ILE A 72 6.05 3.16 -0.61
N ILE A 73 5.80 3.86 0.51
CA ILE A 73 5.14 3.27 1.67
C ILE A 73 3.89 4.09 2.00
N SER A 74 2.73 3.43 2.02
CA SER A 74 1.42 4.06 2.26
C SER A 74 0.79 3.58 3.56
N ASP A 75 0.25 4.50 4.35
CA ASP A 75 -0.66 4.23 5.49
C ASP A 75 -0.17 3.11 6.43
N THR A 76 1.14 3.11 6.70
CA THR A 76 1.81 2.04 7.48
C THR A 76 2.64 2.58 8.63
N LEU A 77 3.46 3.61 8.39
CA LEU A 77 4.42 4.08 9.39
C LEU A 77 3.80 4.90 10.52
N GLU A 78 2.62 5.47 10.29
CA GLU A 78 1.91 6.31 11.26
C GLU A 78 1.52 5.54 12.55
N TYR A 79 1.64 4.21 12.56
CA TYR A 79 1.37 3.34 13.72
C TYR A 79 2.63 2.88 14.45
N PHE A 80 3.81 3.25 13.96
CA PHE A 80 5.06 2.71 14.48
C PHE A 80 5.56 3.57 15.65
N SER A 81 6.04 2.90 16.70
CA SER A 81 6.80 3.60 17.74
C SER A 81 8.11 4.11 17.16
N SER A 82 8.71 5.13 17.78
CA SER A 82 10.00 5.69 17.33
C SER A 82 11.09 4.62 17.16
N ARG A 83 11.05 3.55 17.95
CA ARG A 83 11.96 2.40 17.81
C ARG A 83 11.79 1.70 16.47
N TYR A 84 10.55 1.37 16.11
CA TYR A 84 10.25 0.66 14.86
C TYR A 84 10.38 1.56 13.64
N LEU A 85 10.04 2.85 13.76
CA LEU A 85 10.26 3.82 12.70
C LEU A 85 11.73 3.88 12.28
N ASN A 86 12.65 3.99 13.25
CA ASN A 86 14.07 4.03 12.95
C ASN A 86 14.54 2.77 12.22
N SER A 87 14.20 1.58 12.73
CA SER A 87 14.60 0.32 12.08
C SER A 87 14.00 0.16 10.69
N THR A 88 12.73 0.51 10.52
CA THR A 88 12.03 0.35 9.24
C THR A 88 12.53 1.35 8.20
N ILE A 89 12.85 2.59 8.57
CA ILE A 89 13.46 3.55 7.64
C ILE A 89 14.80 3.02 7.12
N PHE A 90 15.66 2.48 8.00
CA PHE A 90 16.92 1.86 7.56
C PHE A 90 16.69 0.67 6.63
N GLU A 91 15.67 -0.14 6.90
CA GLU A 91 15.34 -1.29 6.08
C GLU A 91 14.78 -0.89 4.70
N LEU A 92 13.95 0.14 4.63
CA LEU A 92 13.46 0.72 3.37
C LEU A 92 14.62 1.32 2.56
N MET A 93 15.57 1.98 3.23
CA MET A 93 16.78 2.51 2.59
C MET A 93 17.65 1.39 2.03
N ARG A 94 17.82 0.29 2.77
CA ARG A 94 18.62 -0.87 2.33
C ARG A 94 18.16 -1.41 0.99
N VAL A 95 16.86 -1.50 0.77
CA VAL A 95 16.30 -2.04 -0.48
C VAL A 95 16.20 -1.00 -1.62
N SER A 96 16.34 0.29 -1.29
CA SER A 96 16.27 1.42 -2.24
C SER A 96 17.66 1.77 -2.78
N ARG A 97 17.89 1.50 -4.07
CA ARG A 97 19.15 1.77 -4.77
C ARG A 97 19.48 3.25 -4.87
N GLU A 98 18.47 4.08 -5.05
CA GLU A 98 18.64 5.53 -5.26
C GLU A 98 18.44 6.31 -3.96
N GLY A 99 18.19 5.61 -2.85
CA GLY A 99 17.96 6.22 -1.54
C GLY A 99 16.68 7.06 -1.46
N VAL A 100 15.76 6.88 -2.39
CA VAL A 100 14.48 7.57 -2.42
C VAL A 100 13.42 6.70 -1.76
N ILE A 101 12.77 7.26 -0.74
CA ILE A 101 11.61 6.69 -0.07
C ILE A 101 10.50 7.75 -0.11
N ILE A 102 9.34 7.35 -0.61
CA ILE A 102 8.14 8.19 -0.70
C ILE A 102 7.17 7.73 0.39
N PHE A 103 6.94 8.61 1.36
CA PHE A 103 5.91 8.40 2.38
C PHE A 103 4.59 8.96 1.87
N ALA A 104 3.62 8.08 1.67
CA ALA A 104 2.24 8.41 1.36
C ALA A 104 1.37 8.08 2.57
N GLY A 105 0.37 8.92 2.86
CA GLY A 105 -0.51 8.73 4.01
C GLY A 105 -0.68 10.00 4.81
N TYR A 106 -1.36 9.88 5.95
CA TYR A 106 -1.84 11.00 6.73
C TYR A 106 -1.20 11.02 8.12
N PRO A 107 0.01 11.62 8.26
CA PRO A 107 0.74 11.62 9.53
C PRO A 107 -0.01 12.30 10.70
N ASP A 108 -0.96 13.18 10.39
CA ASP A 108 -1.72 13.94 11.37
C ASP A 108 -3.03 13.27 11.83
N TYR A 109 -3.43 12.14 11.23
CA TYR A 109 -4.68 11.46 11.56
C TYR A 109 -4.41 10.12 12.28
N PRO A 110 -4.55 10.05 13.62
CA PRO A 110 -4.53 8.76 14.31
C PRO A 110 -5.64 7.85 13.75
N ILE A 111 -5.38 6.54 13.63
CA ILE A 111 -6.28 5.52 13.06
C ILE A 111 -7.75 5.78 13.35
N SER A 112 -8.11 6.06 14.61
CA SER A 112 -9.50 6.27 15.02
C SER A 112 -10.22 7.35 14.23
N GLU A 113 -9.50 8.37 13.78
CA GLU A 113 -10.02 9.49 13.02
C GLU A 113 -9.95 9.24 11.52
N PHE A 114 -8.87 8.65 10.99
CA PHE A 114 -8.81 8.26 9.57
C PHE A 114 -9.80 7.14 9.23
N THR A 115 -9.93 6.11 10.07
CA THR A 115 -10.95 5.06 9.91
C THR A 115 -12.35 5.67 10.01
N ARG A 116 -12.58 6.62 10.95
CA ARG A 116 -13.82 7.42 10.95
C ARG A 116 -14.00 8.15 9.63
N PHE A 117 -13.02 8.87 9.10
CA PHE A 117 -13.14 9.58 7.82
C PHE A 117 -13.39 8.65 6.63
N LYS A 118 -12.72 7.49 6.56
CA LYS A 118 -12.92 6.48 5.52
C LYS A 118 -14.33 5.90 5.58
N PHE A 119 -14.81 5.56 6.79
CA PHE A 119 -16.19 5.12 7.01
C PHE A 119 -17.20 6.23 6.76
N ASP A 120 -16.95 7.46 7.20
CA ASP A 120 -17.85 8.61 7.07
C ASP A 120 -17.96 9.09 5.61
N ARG A 121 -16.91 8.86 4.81
CA ARG A 121 -16.94 9.06 3.35
C ARG A 121 -17.66 7.91 2.64
N GLN A 122 -17.50 6.66 3.07
CA GLN A 122 -18.27 5.52 2.55
C GLN A 122 -19.76 5.64 2.90
N VAL A 123 -20.10 6.05 4.12
CA VAL A 123 -21.48 6.32 4.56
C VAL A 123 -22.07 7.48 3.75
N ARG A 124 -21.33 8.57 3.51
CA ARG A 124 -21.82 9.65 2.64
C ARG A 124 -22.01 9.25 1.18
N ILE A 125 -21.17 8.36 0.64
CA ILE A 125 -21.35 7.85 -0.72
C ILE A 125 -22.56 6.91 -0.78
N MET A 126 -22.76 6.07 0.25
CA MET A 126 -23.94 5.22 0.37
C MET A 126 -25.25 6.01 0.56
N GLU A 127 -25.25 7.10 1.34
CA GLU A 127 -26.43 7.98 1.48
C GLU A 127 -26.80 8.69 0.17
N LEU A 128 -25.82 8.99 -0.69
CA LEU A 128 -26.08 9.59 -1.99
C LEU A 128 -26.69 8.58 -2.98
N ASP A 129 -26.30 7.31 -2.92
CA ASP A 129 -26.90 6.26 -3.76
C ASP A 129 -28.32 5.86 -3.30
N GLU A 130 -28.61 5.92 -1.99
CA GLU A 130 -29.99 5.73 -1.49
C GLU A 130 -30.90 6.93 -1.77
N CYS A 131 -30.37 8.15 -1.85
CA CYS A 131 -31.17 9.34 -2.19
C CYS A 131 -31.58 9.41 -3.68
N VAL A 132 -30.86 8.75 -4.60
CA VAL A 132 -31.23 8.74 -6.03
C VAL A 132 -32.34 7.71 -6.33
N ALA A 133 -32.54 6.72 -5.46
CA ALA A 133 -33.54 5.66 -5.67
C ALA A 133 -34.98 6.04 -5.23
N PHE A 134 -35.18 7.11 -4.46
CA PHE A 134 -36.50 7.49 -3.91
C PHE A 134 -37.18 8.71 -4.58
N SER A 135 -36.61 9.27 -5.65
CA SER A 135 -37.19 10.43 -6.36
C SER A 135 -38.03 10.07 -7.61
N SER A 136 -38.30 8.79 -7.86
CA SER A 136 -39.09 8.36 -9.02
C SER A 136 -40.27 7.46 -8.64
N VAL A 137 -41.26 8.02 -7.95
CA VAL A 137 -42.68 7.61 -8.02
C VAL A 137 -43.55 8.86 -7.94
#